data_AF-A0A2T1F5N0-F1
#
_entry.id   AF-A0A2T1F5N0-F1
#
_cell.length_a   1.000
_cell.length_b   1.000
_cell.length_c   1.000
_cell.angle_alpha   90.00
_cell.angle_beta   90.00
_cell.angle_gamma   90.00
#
_symmetry.space_group_name_H-M   'P 1'
#
loop_
_entity.id
_entity.type
_entity.pdbx_description
1 polymer ?
#
loop_
_entity_poly.entity_id
_entity_poly.type
_entity_poly.pdbx_seq_one_letter_code
_entity_poly.pdbx_strand_id
1 'polypeptide(L)'
;MTNSSVSSTEELNAALLSQNPFAKPPYLNASDVWDKELFDFETINSHASDTVFQALEQICAGQYSTTSIAITAQDGTGKTHIISRIRHRLQKDGGGLFVYANQYGDIHKIKQGFQRILAESLSNIGREGVTQWQELATAMANHALKVTQANAKVFSTQEFLEKFKANTLQKVKTWVKNLTKQFRQAKNINDPDIVKAIFWTLSDEQSPYAIKWLQGQELAQYKANELELPSQCQSFEAVLQILDLISEYNELVICFDELDQEIYDDISGLHISQIVAGLIKDLFQNLSRGLI
;
A
#
# COMPACT_ATOMS: atom_id res chain seq x y z
N MET A 1 -20.65 24.11 40.05
CA MET A 1 -19.19 24.07 40.24
C MET A 1 -18.81 22.61 40.37
N THR A 2 -18.33 21.99 39.29
CA THR A 2 -17.90 20.59 39.28
C THR A 2 -16.44 20.53 39.70
N ASN A 3 -16.18 19.94 40.86
CA ASN A 3 -14.83 19.70 41.38
C ASN A 3 -14.04 18.85 40.37
N SER A 4 -13.02 19.43 39.72
CA SER A 4 -12.02 18.62 39.02
C SER A 4 -11.17 17.94 40.09
N SER A 5 -11.36 16.63 40.28
CA SER A 5 -10.45 15.81 41.06
C SER A 5 -9.09 15.85 40.38
N VAL A 6 -8.12 16.51 41.01
CA VAL A 6 -6.74 16.53 40.53
C VAL A 6 -6.15 15.13 40.72
N SER A 7 -5.66 14.51 39.65
CA SER A 7 -4.99 13.21 39.71
C SER A 7 -3.78 13.26 40.64
N SER A 8 -3.55 12.18 41.38
CA SER A 8 -2.41 12.08 42.29
C SER A 8 -1.08 12.04 41.53
N THR A 9 0.01 12.45 42.19
CA THR A 9 1.36 12.39 41.61
C THR A 9 1.79 10.95 41.32
N GLU A 10 1.33 9.97 42.10
CA GLU A 10 1.61 8.56 41.81
C GLU A 10 0.89 8.08 40.55
N GLU A 11 -0.37 8.47 40.33
CA GLU A 11 -1.12 8.14 39.10
C GLU A 11 -0.48 8.77 37.86
N LEU A 12 -0.02 10.03 37.96
CA LEU A 12 0.68 10.70 36.87
C LEU A 12 2.02 10.02 36.54
N ASN A 13 2.79 9.65 37.57
CA ASN A 13 4.05 8.95 37.36
C ASN A 13 3.84 7.54 36.80
N ALA A 14 2.81 6.82 37.27
CA ALA A 14 2.46 5.51 36.73
C ALA A 14 2.01 5.61 35.26
N ALA A 15 1.20 6.62 34.92
CA ALA A 15 0.80 6.88 33.54
C ALA A 15 2.01 7.19 32.64
N LEU A 16 2.90 8.09 33.07
CA LEU A 16 4.13 8.43 32.35
C LEU A 16 5.08 7.24 32.18
N LEU A 17 5.18 6.35 33.17
CA LEU A 17 5.99 5.14 33.05
C LEU A 17 5.35 4.09 32.13
N SER A 18 4.02 4.03 32.08
CA SER A 18 3.29 3.08 31.21
C SER A 18 3.20 3.55 29.75
N GLN A 19 3.06 4.85 29.52
CA GLN A 19 2.92 5.50 28.21
C GLN A 19 3.58 6.88 28.27
N ASN A 20 4.90 6.96 28.07
CA ASN A 20 5.63 8.22 28.11
C ASN A 20 5.45 8.99 26.80
N PRO A 21 4.69 10.12 26.77
CA PRO A 21 4.49 10.91 25.57
C PRO A 21 5.76 11.64 25.09
N PHE A 22 6.81 11.66 25.93
CA PHE A 22 8.10 12.29 25.64
C PHE A 22 9.20 11.28 25.29
N ALA A 23 8.89 9.98 25.23
CA ALA A 23 9.90 8.96 24.91
C ALA A 23 10.33 8.98 23.44
N LYS A 24 9.48 9.52 22.55
CA LYS A 24 9.79 9.73 21.14
C LYS A 24 9.69 11.22 20.81
N PRO A 25 10.39 11.70 19.77
CA PRO A 25 10.22 13.06 19.29
C PRO A 25 8.75 13.34 18.96
N PRO A 26 8.27 14.58 19.16
CA PRO A 26 6.88 14.94 18.90
C PRO A 26 6.53 15.04 17.41
N TYR A 27 7.51 14.81 16.52
CA TYR A 27 7.33 14.81 15.08
C TYR A 27 7.41 13.38 14.55
N LEU A 28 6.60 13.09 13.53
CA LEU A 28 6.67 11.86 12.75
C LEU A 28 7.45 12.12 11.48
N ASN A 29 8.36 11.21 11.15
CA ASN A 29 9.00 11.13 9.84
C ASN A 29 8.22 10.17 8.94
N ALA A 30 8.58 10.19 7.67
CA ALA A 30 8.15 9.24 6.64
C ALA A 30 8.11 7.77 7.08
N SER A 31 9.18 7.32 7.75
CA SER A 31 9.32 5.95 8.26
C SER A 31 8.30 5.62 9.33
N ASP A 32 7.95 6.61 10.14
CA ASP A 32 7.15 6.44 11.35
C ASP A 32 5.66 6.25 10.99
N VAL A 33 5.26 6.60 9.76
CA VAL A 33 3.96 6.22 9.19
C VAL A 33 3.80 4.70 9.14
N TRP A 34 4.91 3.96 8.95
CA TRP A 34 4.93 2.50 8.83
C TRP A 34 5.27 1.76 10.15
N ASP A 35 5.57 2.48 11.23
CA ASP A 35 5.91 1.89 12.54
C ASP A 35 4.74 1.13 13.18
N LYS A 36 5.01 0.25 14.15
CA LYS A 36 3.95 -0.57 14.79
C LYS A 36 3.10 0.20 15.80
N GLU A 37 3.59 1.34 16.29
CA GLU A 37 2.98 2.08 17.38
C GLU A 37 2.80 3.54 16.98
N LEU A 38 1.54 3.99 16.93
CA LEU A 38 1.18 5.38 16.79
C LEU A 38 0.78 5.94 18.15
N PHE A 39 1.51 6.96 18.62
CA PHE A 39 1.08 7.75 19.77
C PHE A 39 0.07 8.81 19.29
N ASP A 40 -1.22 8.47 19.36
CA ASP A 40 -2.29 9.30 18.79
C ASP A 40 -3.21 9.94 19.83
N PHE A 41 -3.63 11.17 19.56
CA PHE A 41 -4.76 11.82 20.22
C PHE A 41 -5.92 11.90 19.23
N GLU A 42 -6.80 10.89 19.24
CA GLU A 42 -7.87 10.70 18.25
C GLU A 42 -8.74 11.95 18.06
N THR A 43 -8.94 12.76 19.11
CA THR A 43 -9.75 13.99 19.05
C THR A 43 -9.12 15.11 18.21
N ILE A 44 -7.79 15.13 18.07
CA ILE A 44 -7.10 16.16 17.29
C ILE A 44 -7.24 15.82 15.81
N ASN A 45 -7.77 16.76 15.02
CA ASN A 45 -8.00 16.60 13.58
C ASN A 45 -8.86 15.37 13.21
N SER A 46 -9.69 14.84 14.11
CA SER A 46 -10.54 13.67 13.84
C SER A 46 -11.35 13.82 12.56
N HIS A 47 -11.94 15.01 12.36
CA HIS A 47 -12.72 15.35 11.17
C HIS A 47 -11.99 15.06 9.85
N ALA A 48 -10.66 15.28 9.77
CA ALA A 48 -9.89 15.04 8.56
C ALA A 48 -9.71 13.54 8.30
N SER A 49 -9.33 12.76 9.32
CA SER A 49 -9.28 11.30 9.20
C SER A 49 -10.65 10.67 8.98
N ASP A 50 -11.70 11.17 9.64
CA ASP A 50 -13.06 10.64 9.52
C ASP A 50 -13.64 10.89 8.12
N THR A 51 -13.31 12.03 7.48
CA THR A 51 -13.70 12.31 6.09
C THR A 51 -13.14 11.25 5.13
N VAL A 52 -11.90 10.80 5.36
CA VAL A 52 -11.27 9.72 4.58
C VAL A 52 -12.04 8.40 4.73
N PHE A 53 -12.39 8.01 5.95
CA PHE A 53 -13.15 6.77 6.16
C PHE A 53 -14.60 6.86 5.67
N GLN A 54 -15.25 8.01 5.80
CA GLN A 54 -16.58 8.25 5.20
C GLN A 54 -16.53 8.11 3.68
N ALA A 55 -15.49 8.64 3.02
CA ALA A 55 -15.31 8.48 1.59
C ALA A 55 -15.10 7.01 1.19
N LEU A 56 -14.31 6.26 1.96
CA LEU A 56 -14.14 4.81 1.76
C LEU A 56 -15.46 4.05 1.91
N GLU A 57 -16.27 4.39 2.90
CA GLU A 57 -17.61 3.79 3.07
C GLU A 57 -18.52 4.08 1.88
N GLN A 58 -18.47 5.32 1.34
CA GLN A 58 -19.24 5.70 0.15
C GLN A 58 -18.77 4.97 -1.12
N ILE A 59 -17.47 4.74 -1.27
CA ILE A 59 -16.90 3.91 -2.34
C ILE A 59 -17.37 2.46 -2.20
N CYS A 60 -17.25 1.88 -1.01
CA CYS A 60 -17.74 0.53 -0.72
C CYS A 60 -19.25 0.38 -1.01
N ALA A 61 -20.03 1.42 -0.72
CA ALA A 61 -21.46 1.48 -0.98
C ALA A 61 -21.81 1.73 -2.47
N GLY A 62 -20.82 1.95 -3.33
CA GLY A 62 -21.00 2.17 -4.77
C GLY A 62 -21.59 3.53 -5.13
N GLN A 63 -21.48 4.55 -4.25
CA GLN A 63 -21.94 5.91 -4.55
C GLN A 63 -21.09 6.56 -5.64
N TYR A 64 -19.80 6.29 -5.63
CA TYR A 64 -18.83 6.62 -6.66
C TYR A 64 -17.67 5.61 -6.57
N SER A 65 -16.95 5.41 -7.67
CA SER A 65 -15.85 4.43 -7.70
C SER A 65 -14.55 5.00 -7.11
N THR A 66 -14.29 6.29 -7.37
CA THR A 66 -13.03 6.94 -7.04
C THR A 66 -13.30 8.37 -6.55
N THR A 67 -12.56 8.83 -5.54
CA THR A 67 -12.60 10.23 -5.10
C THR A 67 -11.22 10.70 -4.65
N SER A 68 -11.06 12.01 -4.50
CA SER A 68 -9.84 12.61 -3.98
C SER A 68 -10.12 13.62 -2.86
N ILE A 69 -9.24 13.66 -1.87
CA ILE A 69 -9.36 14.55 -0.70
C ILE A 69 -8.09 15.38 -0.57
N ALA A 70 -8.24 16.70 -0.64
CA ALA A 70 -7.15 17.62 -0.35
C ALA A 70 -7.20 18.06 1.13
N ILE A 71 -6.22 17.62 1.93
CA ILE A 71 -6.04 18.08 3.31
C ILE A 71 -5.04 19.24 3.32
N THR A 72 -5.54 20.45 3.53
CA THR A 72 -4.70 21.66 3.58
C THR A 72 -4.54 22.13 5.02
N ALA A 73 -3.31 22.36 5.46
CA ALA A 73 -3.02 22.93 6.77
C ALA A 73 -1.62 23.56 6.80
N GLN A 74 -1.40 24.44 7.77
CA GLN A 74 -0.09 25.05 8.02
C GLN A 74 0.96 24.01 8.46
N ASP A 75 2.22 24.40 8.46
CA ASP A 75 3.32 23.51 8.84
C ASP A 75 3.24 23.18 10.33
N GLY A 76 3.58 21.93 10.68
CA GLY A 76 3.53 21.44 12.06
C GLY A 76 2.13 21.17 12.62
N THR A 77 1.06 21.23 11.81
CA THR A 77 -0.33 20.96 12.26
C THR A 77 -0.72 19.48 12.30
N GLY A 78 0.21 18.58 11.94
CA GLY A 78 0.00 17.13 12.02
C GLY A 78 -0.58 16.47 10.76
N LYS A 79 -0.28 16.98 9.55
CA LYS A 79 -0.70 16.37 8.27
C LYS A 79 -0.24 14.90 8.15
N THR A 80 1.06 14.65 8.32
CA THR A 80 1.65 13.30 8.34
C THR A 80 1.10 12.43 9.48
N HIS A 81 0.71 13.04 10.60
CA HIS A 81 0.09 12.34 11.72
C HIS A 81 -1.31 11.80 11.36
N ILE A 82 -2.10 12.59 10.63
CA ILE A 82 -3.40 12.14 10.09
C ILE A 82 -3.20 10.97 9.11
N ILE A 83 -2.19 11.05 8.23
CA ILE A 83 -1.85 9.96 7.30
C ILE A 83 -1.46 8.68 8.07
N SER A 84 -0.62 8.82 9.10
CA SER A 84 -0.26 7.70 9.97
C SER A 84 -1.47 7.10 10.67
N ARG A 85 -2.39 7.92 11.19
CA ARG A 85 -3.67 7.45 11.77
C ARG A 85 -4.50 6.66 10.76
N ILE A 86 -4.64 7.16 9.53
CA ILE A 86 -5.38 6.48 8.47
C ILE A 86 -4.76 5.10 8.21
N ARG A 87 -3.44 5.03 8.03
CA ARG A 87 -2.72 3.77 7.85
C ARG A 87 -2.98 2.79 8.99
N HIS A 88 -2.82 3.23 10.24
CA HIS A 88 -2.95 2.35 11.41
C HIS A 88 -4.39 1.84 11.59
N ARG A 89 -5.38 2.68 11.29
CA ARG A 89 -6.79 2.27 11.31
C ARG A 89 -7.12 1.29 10.18
N LEU A 90 -6.61 1.50 8.97
CA LEU A 90 -6.72 0.53 7.87
C LEU A 90 -6.07 -0.81 8.22
N GLN A 91 -4.92 -0.78 8.90
CA GLN A 91 -4.22 -2.00 9.33
C GLN A 91 -5.01 -2.75 10.41
N LYS A 92 -5.56 -2.04 11.40
CA LYS A 92 -6.27 -2.64 12.54
C LYS A 92 -7.67 -3.13 12.17
N ASP A 93 -8.46 -2.26 11.53
CA ASP A 93 -9.88 -2.49 11.28
C ASP A 93 -10.09 -3.15 9.90
N GLY A 94 -9.09 -3.09 9.03
CA GLY A 94 -9.21 -3.41 7.61
C GLY A 94 -9.77 -2.24 6.81
N GLY A 95 -10.21 -2.52 5.59
CA GLY A 95 -10.87 -1.53 4.75
C GLY A 95 -10.06 -1.01 3.57
N GLY A 96 -8.85 -1.53 3.33
CA GLY A 96 -8.11 -1.28 2.10
C GLY A 96 -6.61 -1.51 2.22
N LEU A 97 -5.93 -1.56 1.08
CA LEU A 97 -4.49 -1.43 0.99
C LEU A 97 -4.11 0.05 1.04
N PHE A 98 -2.92 0.33 1.55
CA PHE A 98 -2.42 1.67 1.81
C PHE A 98 -1.10 1.92 1.07
N VAL A 99 -1.02 3.07 0.41
CA VAL A 99 0.16 3.56 -0.32
C VAL A 99 0.51 4.94 0.20
N TYR A 100 1.78 5.16 0.53
CA TYR A 100 2.27 6.43 1.04
C TYR A 100 3.38 6.96 0.14
N ALA A 101 3.09 8.05 -0.57
CA ALA A 101 3.98 8.73 -1.48
C ALA A 101 4.49 10.03 -0.86
N ASN A 102 5.74 10.02 -0.41
CA ASN A 102 6.38 11.22 0.15
C ASN A 102 7.85 11.39 -0.30
N GLN A 103 8.40 10.41 -1.03
CA GLN A 103 9.76 10.45 -1.57
C GLN A 103 9.74 10.36 -3.10
N TYR A 104 9.50 11.51 -3.73
CA TYR A 104 9.29 11.61 -5.18
C TYR A 104 10.54 11.35 -6.03
N GLY A 105 11.73 11.42 -5.43
CA GLY A 105 13.00 11.14 -6.11
C GLY A 105 13.24 12.10 -7.28
N ASP A 106 13.60 11.55 -8.44
CA ASP A 106 13.76 12.32 -9.67
C ASP A 106 12.39 12.72 -10.24
N ILE A 107 12.08 14.01 -10.12
CA ILE A 107 10.81 14.61 -10.55
C ILE A 107 10.58 14.48 -12.06
N HIS A 108 11.64 14.39 -12.87
CA HIS A 108 11.52 14.13 -14.32
C HIS A 108 11.01 12.70 -14.61
N LYS A 109 11.13 11.80 -13.63
CA LYS A 109 10.72 10.40 -13.70
C LYS A 109 9.64 10.07 -12.68
N ILE A 110 8.79 11.04 -12.33
CA ILE A 110 7.78 10.90 -11.26
C ILE A 110 6.91 9.65 -11.38
N LYS A 111 6.53 9.24 -12.59
CA LYS A 111 5.75 8.01 -12.86
C LYS A 111 6.53 6.74 -12.50
N GLN A 112 7.82 6.70 -12.83
CA GLN A 112 8.71 5.60 -12.47
C GLN A 112 8.99 5.61 -10.96
N GLY A 113 9.18 6.80 -10.38
CA GLY A 113 9.29 6.99 -8.93
C GLY A 113 8.07 6.45 -8.20
N PHE A 114 6.87 6.71 -8.73
CA PHE A 114 5.63 6.20 -8.18
C PHE A 114 5.51 4.67 -8.27
N GLN A 115 5.97 4.05 -9.36
CA GLN A 115 6.04 2.58 -9.45
C GLN A 115 6.84 1.98 -8.28
N ARG A 116 7.98 2.58 -7.97
CA ARG A 116 8.81 2.18 -6.82
C ARG A 116 8.07 2.40 -5.50
N ILE A 117 7.49 3.57 -5.29
CA ILE A 117 6.71 3.91 -4.08
C ILE A 117 5.56 2.92 -3.87
N LEU A 118 4.81 2.60 -4.92
CA LEU A 118 3.71 1.65 -4.87
C LEU A 118 4.19 0.28 -4.40
N ALA A 119 5.24 -0.25 -5.03
CA ALA A 119 5.76 -1.57 -4.69
C ALA A 119 6.42 -1.63 -3.31
N GLU A 120 7.10 -0.56 -2.88
CA GLU A 120 7.64 -0.42 -1.53
C GLU A 120 6.51 -0.34 -0.48
N SER A 121 5.48 0.47 -0.72
CA SER A 121 4.33 0.60 0.18
C SER A 121 3.63 -0.75 0.39
N LEU A 122 3.42 -1.51 -0.69
CA LEU A 122 2.79 -2.82 -0.63
C LEU A 122 3.68 -3.90 0.02
N SER A 123 4.96 -3.62 0.21
CA SER A 123 5.88 -4.50 0.95
C SER A 123 5.76 -4.33 2.47
N ASN A 124 5.07 -3.29 2.95
CA ASN A 124 4.80 -3.11 4.37
C ASN A 124 3.71 -4.08 4.86
N ILE A 125 3.66 -4.26 6.18
CA ILE A 125 2.71 -5.15 6.85
C ILE A 125 1.29 -4.58 6.73
N GLY A 126 0.38 -5.40 6.22
CA GLY A 126 -1.05 -5.15 6.15
C GLY A 126 -1.80 -5.64 7.39
N ARG A 127 -3.09 -5.91 7.21
CA ARG A 127 -4.02 -6.30 8.26
C ARG A 127 -3.75 -7.70 8.81
N GLU A 128 -3.38 -8.66 7.95
CA GLU A 128 -3.22 -10.07 8.35
C GLU A 128 -1.86 -10.37 9.01
N GLY A 129 -1.08 -9.33 9.33
CA GLY A 129 0.27 -9.46 9.88
C GLY A 129 1.31 -9.93 8.86
N VAL A 130 0.93 -9.96 7.58
CA VAL A 130 1.75 -10.31 6.41
C VAL A 130 1.88 -9.07 5.51
N THR A 131 2.67 -9.11 4.44
CA THR A 131 2.79 -7.94 3.56
C THR A 131 1.51 -7.73 2.75
N GLN A 132 1.21 -6.48 2.39
CA GLN A 132 0.05 -6.16 1.53
C GLN A 132 0.13 -6.86 0.16
N TRP A 133 1.35 -7.09 -0.36
CA TRP A 133 1.57 -7.91 -1.54
C TRP A 133 1.04 -9.35 -1.37
N GLN A 134 1.27 -9.97 -0.22
CA GLN A 134 0.83 -11.33 0.07
C GLN A 134 -0.69 -11.41 0.27
N GLU A 135 -1.29 -10.37 0.84
CA GLU A 135 -2.75 -10.24 0.95
C GLU A 135 -3.39 -10.17 -0.45
N LEU A 136 -2.86 -9.30 -1.32
CA LEU A 136 -3.31 -9.18 -2.71
C LEU A 136 -3.13 -10.49 -3.48
N ALA A 137 -1.95 -11.10 -3.41
CA ALA A 137 -1.64 -12.35 -4.10
C ALA A 137 -2.57 -13.49 -3.67
N THR A 138 -2.92 -13.54 -2.38
CA THR A 138 -3.88 -14.52 -1.83
C THR A 138 -5.28 -14.30 -2.36
N ALA A 139 -5.76 -13.05 -2.37
CA ALA A 139 -7.08 -12.71 -2.92
C ALA A 139 -7.18 -13.09 -4.41
N MET A 140 -6.15 -12.76 -5.20
CA MET A 140 -6.03 -13.13 -6.61
C MET A 140 -6.01 -14.65 -6.81
N ALA A 141 -5.25 -15.39 -5.98
CA ALA A 141 -5.15 -16.84 -6.09
C ALA A 141 -6.48 -17.53 -5.76
N ASN A 142 -7.16 -17.09 -4.70
CA ASN A 142 -8.48 -17.61 -4.33
C ASN A 142 -9.51 -17.34 -5.44
N HIS A 143 -9.48 -16.17 -6.06
CA HIS A 143 -10.35 -15.85 -7.19
C HIS A 143 -10.09 -16.78 -8.40
N ALA A 144 -8.83 -16.94 -8.82
CA ALA A 144 -8.46 -17.83 -9.92
C ALA A 144 -8.88 -19.29 -9.66
N LEU A 145 -8.72 -19.77 -8.42
CA LEU A 145 -9.14 -21.11 -8.03
C LEU A 145 -10.66 -21.26 -8.08
N LYS A 146 -11.42 -20.28 -7.57
CA LYS A 146 -12.88 -20.32 -7.54
C LYS A 146 -13.50 -20.30 -8.94
N VAL A 147 -12.94 -19.52 -9.86
CA VAL A 147 -13.42 -19.44 -11.25
C VAL A 147 -13.18 -20.76 -12.00
N THR A 148 -12.04 -21.41 -11.74
CA THR A 148 -11.71 -22.68 -12.41
C THR A 148 -12.34 -23.91 -11.74
N GLN A 149 -12.61 -23.83 -10.43
CA GLN A 149 -13.21 -24.89 -9.63
C GLN A 149 -14.21 -24.28 -8.65
N ALA A 150 -15.51 -24.39 -8.96
CA ALA A 150 -16.58 -23.76 -8.16
C ALA A 150 -16.58 -24.16 -6.66
N ASN A 151 -16.09 -25.36 -6.34
CA ASN A 151 -15.96 -25.87 -4.96
C ASN A 151 -14.52 -25.80 -4.42
N ALA A 152 -13.66 -24.94 -4.98
CA ALA A 152 -12.30 -24.76 -4.48
C ALA A 152 -12.32 -24.28 -3.03
N LYS A 153 -11.42 -24.85 -2.22
CA LYS A 153 -11.15 -24.36 -0.87
C LYS A 153 -10.60 -22.94 -0.96
N VAL A 154 -11.20 -22.00 -0.22
CA VAL A 154 -10.63 -20.67 0.02
C VAL A 154 -9.53 -20.79 1.07
N PHE A 155 -8.35 -20.28 0.75
CA PHE A 155 -7.21 -20.29 1.67
C PHE A 155 -7.02 -18.91 2.30
N SER A 156 -6.68 -18.87 3.58
CA SER A 156 -6.12 -17.66 4.20
C SER A 156 -4.70 -17.38 3.67
N THR A 157 -4.20 -16.14 3.87
CA THR A 157 -2.84 -15.79 3.43
C THR A 157 -1.80 -16.66 4.14
N GLN A 158 -1.96 -16.89 5.45
CA GLN A 158 -1.07 -17.76 6.21
C GLN A 158 -1.04 -19.20 5.69
N GLU A 159 -2.20 -19.76 5.31
CA GLU A 159 -2.24 -21.10 4.71
C GLU A 159 -1.50 -21.17 3.36
N PHE A 160 -1.55 -20.11 2.55
CA PHE A 160 -0.75 -20.04 1.32
C PHE A 160 0.74 -19.93 1.63
N LEU A 161 1.14 -19.06 2.56
CA LEU A 161 2.55 -18.90 2.92
C LEU A 161 3.14 -20.22 3.44
N GLU A 162 2.46 -20.90 4.36
CA GLU A 162 2.89 -22.20 4.87
C GLU A 162 2.99 -23.25 3.76
N LYS A 163 2.06 -23.24 2.81
CA LYS A 163 2.15 -24.10 1.62
C LYS A 163 3.36 -23.77 0.77
N PHE A 164 3.63 -22.51 0.48
CA PHE A 164 4.78 -22.12 -0.34
C PHE A 164 6.10 -22.49 0.35
N LYS A 165 6.18 -22.26 1.66
CA LYS A 165 7.34 -22.61 2.51
C LYS A 165 7.59 -24.11 2.63
N ALA A 166 6.54 -24.92 2.72
CA ALA A 166 6.67 -26.37 2.88
C ALA A 166 7.07 -27.12 1.59
N ASN A 167 7.24 -26.43 0.46
CA ASN A 167 7.45 -27.07 -0.85
C ASN A 167 8.76 -26.62 -1.52
N THR A 168 9.26 -27.46 -2.42
CA THR A 168 10.48 -27.16 -3.18
C THR A 168 10.24 -26.06 -4.22
N LEU A 169 11.29 -25.33 -4.58
CA LEU A 169 11.23 -24.27 -5.59
C LEU A 169 10.61 -24.73 -6.91
N GLN A 170 10.88 -25.96 -7.37
CA GLN A 170 10.29 -26.50 -8.60
C GLN A 170 8.77 -26.66 -8.50
N LYS A 171 8.28 -27.07 -7.33
CA LYS A 171 6.85 -27.22 -7.09
C LYS A 171 6.16 -25.87 -6.93
N VAL A 172 6.79 -24.93 -6.22
CA VAL A 172 6.34 -23.53 -6.12
C VAL A 172 6.27 -22.88 -7.50
N LYS A 173 7.30 -23.04 -8.34
CA LYS A 173 7.33 -22.56 -9.72
C LYS A 173 6.16 -23.10 -10.55
N THR A 174 5.88 -24.39 -10.42
CA THR A 174 4.73 -25.03 -11.08
C THR A 174 3.41 -24.44 -10.57
N TRP A 175 3.29 -24.16 -9.28
CA TRP A 175 2.11 -23.52 -8.70
C TRP A 175 1.91 -22.10 -9.20
N VAL A 176 2.94 -21.25 -9.18
CA VAL A 176 2.88 -19.88 -9.70
C VAL A 176 2.46 -19.88 -11.18
N LYS A 177 3.04 -20.77 -11.99
CA LYS A 177 2.67 -20.92 -13.40
C LYS A 177 1.20 -21.33 -13.58
N ASN A 178 0.72 -22.29 -12.79
CA ASN A 178 -0.66 -22.74 -12.84
C ASN A 178 -1.64 -21.65 -12.37
N LEU A 179 -1.35 -20.98 -11.25
CA LEU A 179 -2.16 -19.86 -10.76
C LEU A 179 -2.22 -18.73 -11.78
N THR A 180 -1.09 -18.35 -12.38
CA THR A 180 -1.05 -17.35 -13.44
C THR A 180 -1.91 -17.77 -14.63
N LYS A 181 -1.84 -19.03 -15.06
CA LYS A 181 -2.67 -19.55 -16.15
C LYS A 181 -4.16 -19.51 -15.81
N GLN A 182 -4.55 -19.95 -14.61
CA GLN A 182 -5.93 -19.93 -14.15
C GLN A 182 -6.46 -18.50 -14.03
N PHE A 183 -5.64 -17.58 -13.53
CA PHE A 183 -6.00 -16.16 -13.42
C PHE A 183 -6.20 -15.52 -14.81
N ARG A 184 -5.33 -15.83 -15.79
CA ARG A 184 -5.53 -15.42 -17.21
C ARG A 184 -6.80 -15.98 -17.84
N GLN A 185 -7.28 -17.15 -17.39
CA GLN A 185 -8.55 -17.71 -17.87
C GLN A 185 -9.75 -17.02 -17.23
N ALA A 186 -9.60 -16.55 -16.00
CA ALA A 186 -10.64 -15.85 -15.25
C ALA A 186 -10.79 -14.39 -15.70
N LYS A 187 -9.69 -13.71 -16.05
CA LYS A 187 -9.67 -12.29 -16.39
C LYS A 187 -8.76 -12.00 -17.57
N ASN A 188 -9.18 -11.06 -18.43
CA ASN A 188 -8.34 -10.53 -19.50
C ASN A 188 -7.33 -9.55 -18.90
N ILE A 189 -6.05 -9.79 -19.13
CA ILE A 189 -4.95 -9.09 -18.47
C ILE A 189 -3.94 -8.69 -19.52
N ASN A 190 -3.47 -7.45 -19.46
CA ASN A 190 -2.55 -6.89 -20.44
C ASN A 190 -1.17 -7.55 -20.35
N ASP A 191 -0.52 -7.45 -19.18
CA ASP A 191 0.75 -8.09 -18.89
C ASP A 191 0.63 -9.13 -17.77
N PRO A 192 0.56 -10.41 -18.10
CA PRO A 192 0.43 -11.42 -17.07
C PRO A 192 1.74 -11.73 -16.32
N ASP A 193 2.88 -11.15 -16.70
CA ASP A 193 4.11 -11.23 -15.90
C ASP A 193 3.97 -10.42 -14.61
N ILE A 194 3.16 -9.35 -14.60
CA ILE A 194 2.78 -8.63 -13.37
C ILE A 194 2.05 -9.56 -12.39
N VAL A 195 1.09 -10.33 -12.89
CA VAL A 195 0.35 -11.31 -12.07
C VAL A 195 1.29 -12.39 -11.53
N LYS A 196 2.19 -12.88 -12.38
CA LYS A 196 3.20 -13.88 -12.00
C LYS A 196 4.11 -13.33 -10.89
N ALA A 197 4.59 -12.10 -11.03
CA ALA A 197 5.42 -11.44 -10.04
C ALA A 197 4.66 -11.25 -8.70
N ILE A 198 3.38 -10.87 -8.74
CA ILE A 198 2.54 -10.80 -7.53
C ILE A 198 2.44 -12.17 -6.85
N PHE A 199 2.20 -13.25 -7.59
CA PHE A 199 2.17 -14.60 -6.97
C PHE A 199 3.53 -15.05 -6.41
N TRP A 200 4.64 -14.60 -6.99
CA TRP A 200 5.98 -14.86 -6.42
C TRP A 200 6.19 -14.22 -5.06
N THR A 201 5.43 -13.18 -4.69
CA THR A 201 5.51 -12.56 -3.35
C THR A 201 5.06 -13.49 -2.21
N LEU A 202 4.32 -14.56 -2.53
CA LEU A 202 3.94 -15.62 -1.59
C LEU A 202 5.11 -16.55 -1.22
N SER A 203 6.24 -16.48 -1.93
CA SER A 203 7.44 -17.26 -1.64
C SER A 203 8.44 -16.41 -0.87
N ASP A 204 8.72 -16.75 0.38
CA ASP A 204 9.66 -16.00 1.24
C ASP A 204 11.04 -15.78 0.57
N GLU A 205 11.58 -16.81 -0.08
CA GLU A 205 12.90 -16.75 -0.74
C GLU A 205 12.91 -15.87 -1.99
N GLN A 206 11.79 -15.80 -2.72
CA GLN A 206 11.70 -15.17 -4.03
C GLN A 206 11.04 -13.79 -3.99
N SER A 207 10.28 -13.51 -2.92
CA SER A 207 9.53 -12.27 -2.73
C SER A 207 10.39 -11.02 -2.89
N PRO A 208 11.62 -10.92 -2.33
CA PRO A 208 12.45 -9.73 -2.52
C PRO A 208 12.79 -9.46 -4.00
N TYR A 209 13.00 -10.49 -4.82
CA TYR A 209 13.29 -10.34 -6.24
C TYR A 209 12.04 -9.99 -7.04
N ALA A 210 10.89 -10.58 -6.70
CA ALA A 210 9.62 -10.23 -7.32
C ALA A 210 9.24 -8.77 -7.03
N ILE A 211 9.38 -8.32 -5.78
CA ILE A 211 9.16 -6.93 -5.36
C ILE A 211 10.13 -6.00 -6.10
N LYS A 212 11.42 -6.34 -6.16
CA LYS A 212 12.42 -5.57 -6.92
C LYS A 212 12.01 -5.38 -8.39
N TRP A 213 11.49 -6.43 -9.03
CA TRP A 213 10.99 -6.36 -10.40
C TRP A 213 9.72 -5.52 -10.52
N LEU A 214 8.78 -5.63 -9.56
CA LEU A 214 7.55 -4.83 -9.48
C LEU A 214 7.84 -3.34 -9.27
N GLN A 215 8.94 -2.99 -8.59
CA GLN A 215 9.46 -1.62 -8.51
C GLN A 215 9.98 -1.09 -9.85
N GLY A 216 10.04 -1.92 -10.90
CA GLY A 216 10.60 -1.58 -12.20
C GLY A 216 12.11 -1.73 -12.28
N GLN A 217 12.77 -2.34 -11.28
CA GLN A 217 14.21 -2.52 -11.31
C GLN A 217 14.62 -3.77 -12.09
N GLU A 218 15.82 -3.73 -12.67
CA GLU A 218 16.37 -4.85 -13.41
C GLU A 218 16.77 -6.02 -12.48
N LEU A 219 16.40 -7.23 -12.90
CA LEU A 219 16.84 -8.48 -12.29
C LEU A 219 18.07 -9.02 -13.01
N ALA A 220 18.97 -9.63 -12.23
CA ALA A 220 20.04 -10.44 -12.81
C ALA A 220 19.44 -11.58 -13.64
N GLN A 221 20.01 -11.86 -14.81
CA GLN A 221 19.45 -12.81 -15.79
C GLN A 221 19.11 -14.18 -15.18
N TYR A 222 19.95 -14.69 -14.28
CA TYR A 222 19.71 -15.99 -13.63
C TYR A 222 18.43 -15.97 -12.76
N LYS A 223 18.13 -14.85 -12.07
CA LYS A 223 16.90 -14.67 -11.29
C LYS A 223 15.69 -14.41 -12.16
N ALA A 224 15.83 -13.62 -13.23
CA ALA A 224 14.76 -13.43 -14.22
C ALA A 224 14.32 -14.79 -14.80
N ASN A 225 15.29 -15.64 -15.18
CA ASN A 225 15.03 -16.99 -15.66
C ASN A 225 14.40 -17.92 -14.60
N GLU A 226 14.84 -17.80 -13.34
CA GLU A 226 14.30 -18.58 -12.21
C GLU A 226 12.81 -18.27 -12.01
N LEU A 227 12.46 -16.99 -11.97
CA LEU A 227 11.09 -16.47 -11.79
C LEU A 227 10.23 -16.54 -13.06
N GLU A 228 10.84 -16.86 -14.21
CA GLU A 228 10.22 -16.77 -15.54
C GLU A 228 9.67 -15.36 -15.84
N LEU A 229 10.39 -14.32 -15.43
CA LEU A 229 10.05 -12.92 -15.69
C LEU A 229 11.04 -12.33 -16.71
N PRO A 230 10.66 -11.30 -17.49
CA PRO A 230 11.62 -10.52 -18.27
C PRO A 230 12.59 -9.78 -17.34
N SER A 231 13.65 -9.19 -17.89
CA SER A 231 14.68 -8.52 -17.09
C SER A 231 14.14 -7.32 -16.29
N GLN A 232 13.13 -6.60 -16.81
CA GLN A 232 12.55 -5.40 -16.18
C GLN A 232 11.07 -5.21 -16.55
N CYS A 233 10.34 -4.45 -15.74
CA CYS A 233 8.92 -4.08 -15.92
C CYS A 233 8.68 -2.56 -15.77
N GLN A 234 9.68 -1.73 -16.02
CA GLN A 234 9.54 -0.30 -15.78
C GLN A 234 8.57 0.34 -16.78
N SER A 235 7.38 0.72 -16.33
CA SER A 235 6.33 1.30 -17.17
C SER A 235 5.19 1.84 -16.30
N PHE A 236 4.57 2.95 -16.74
CA PHE A 236 3.39 3.46 -16.05
C PHE A 236 2.16 2.56 -16.27
N GLU A 237 2.09 1.87 -17.40
CA GLU A 237 1.07 0.86 -17.68
C GLU A 237 1.14 -0.30 -16.67
N ALA A 238 2.34 -0.67 -16.20
CA ALA A 238 2.51 -1.66 -15.15
C ALA A 238 1.89 -1.19 -13.82
N VAL A 239 2.10 0.09 -13.46
CA VAL A 239 1.45 0.73 -12.31
C VAL A 239 -0.07 0.66 -12.44
N LEU A 240 -0.62 1.09 -13.57
CA LEU A 240 -2.06 1.10 -13.79
C LEU A 240 -2.66 -0.31 -13.70
N GLN A 241 -1.97 -1.32 -14.21
CA GLN A 241 -2.42 -2.70 -14.08
C GLN A 241 -2.38 -3.21 -12.64
N ILE A 242 -1.35 -2.86 -11.85
CA ILE A 242 -1.30 -3.21 -10.43
C ILE A 242 -2.47 -2.54 -9.69
N LEU A 243 -2.74 -1.27 -9.96
CA LEU A 243 -3.85 -0.53 -9.35
C LEU A 243 -5.22 -1.13 -9.72
N ASP A 244 -5.41 -1.55 -10.97
CA ASP A 244 -6.64 -2.24 -11.39
C ASP A 244 -6.81 -3.58 -10.68
N LEU A 245 -5.73 -4.35 -10.53
CA LEU A 245 -5.74 -5.60 -9.77
C LEU A 245 -6.10 -5.34 -8.30
N ILE A 246 -5.49 -4.35 -7.65
CA ILE A 246 -5.84 -3.99 -6.27
C ILE A 246 -7.31 -3.60 -6.18
N SER A 247 -7.77 -2.70 -7.06
CA SER A 247 -9.14 -2.19 -7.08
C SER A 247 -10.21 -3.29 -7.15
N GLU A 248 -9.88 -4.45 -7.72
CA GLU A 248 -10.80 -5.59 -7.84
C GLU A 248 -10.96 -6.37 -6.52
N TYR A 249 -9.88 -6.51 -5.74
CA TYR A 249 -9.86 -7.38 -4.56
C TYR A 249 -9.90 -6.60 -3.24
N ASN A 250 -9.45 -5.36 -3.25
CA ASN A 250 -9.30 -4.52 -2.08
C ASN A 250 -9.72 -3.08 -2.41
N GLU A 251 -10.09 -2.32 -1.39
CA GLU A 251 -10.08 -0.87 -1.51
C GLU A 251 -8.62 -0.38 -1.47
N LEU A 252 -8.38 0.82 -1.98
CA LEU A 252 -7.05 1.41 -2.04
C LEU A 252 -7.08 2.84 -1.53
N VAL A 253 -6.12 3.20 -0.68
CA VAL A 253 -5.85 4.58 -0.25
C VAL A 253 -4.43 4.96 -0.64
N ILE A 254 -4.28 6.04 -1.41
CA ILE A 254 -2.98 6.57 -1.85
C ILE A 254 -2.80 7.97 -1.27
N CYS A 255 -1.97 8.10 -0.24
CA CYS A 255 -1.67 9.41 0.35
C CYS A 255 -0.42 10.02 -0.27
N PHE A 256 -0.54 11.26 -0.77
CA PHE A 256 0.57 12.10 -1.20
C PHE A 256 0.90 13.11 -0.11
N ASP A 257 2.15 13.18 0.31
CA ASP A 257 2.63 14.06 1.39
C ASP A 257 3.86 14.86 0.95
N GLU A 258 4.27 15.84 1.77
CA GLU A 258 5.47 16.66 1.56
C GLU A 258 5.53 17.36 0.18
N LEU A 259 4.38 17.86 -0.29
CA LEU A 259 4.24 18.57 -1.58
C LEU A 259 4.70 20.03 -1.54
N ASP A 260 5.05 20.52 -0.36
CA ASP A 260 5.49 21.87 -0.02
C ASP A 260 7.02 22.03 -0.03
N GLN A 261 7.76 20.96 -0.33
CA GLN A 261 9.21 21.02 -0.51
C GLN A 261 9.58 21.98 -1.65
N GLU A 262 10.62 22.83 -1.45
CA GLU A 262 11.14 23.76 -2.46
C GLU A 262 11.89 23.05 -3.61
N ILE A 263 11.20 22.17 -4.31
CA ILE A 263 11.71 21.38 -5.43
C ILE A 263 11.04 21.88 -6.70
N TYR A 264 11.87 22.27 -7.66
CA TYR A 264 11.45 22.78 -8.96
C TYR A 264 12.13 21.99 -10.07
N ASP A 265 11.42 21.82 -11.17
CA ASP A 265 11.95 21.25 -12.39
C ASP A 265 12.75 22.30 -13.16
N ASP A 266 14.05 22.06 -13.32
CA ASP A 266 14.98 23.01 -13.93
C ASP A 266 14.63 23.38 -15.39
N ILE A 267 13.84 22.54 -16.08
CA ILE A 267 13.52 22.71 -17.51
C ILE A 267 12.19 23.46 -17.69
N SER A 268 11.15 23.04 -16.98
CA SER A 268 9.79 23.56 -17.09
C SER A 268 9.48 24.66 -16.07
N GLY A 269 10.29 24.80 -15.03
CA GLY A 269 10.06 25.71 -13.90
C GLY A 269 8.89 25.30 -13.00
N LEU A 270 8.33 24.10 -13.20
CA LEU A 270 7.19 23.62 -12.42
C LEU A 270 7.63 23.19 -11.01
N HIS A 271 6.81 23.53 -10.03
CA HIS A 271 6.98 23.08 -8.65
C HIS A 271 6.58 21.61 -8.50
N ILE A 272 7.16 20.90 -7.53
CA ILE A 272 6.84 19.49 -7.25
C ILE A 272 5.34 19.25 -7.08
N SER A 273 4.62 20.12 -6.39
CA SER A 273 3.17 20.00 -6.22
C SER A 273 2.41 20.01 -7.56
N GLN A 274 2.88 20.76 -8.56
CA GLN A 274 2.26 20.81 -9.89
C GLN A 274 2.55 19.52 -10.68
N ILE A 275 3.77 19.00 -10.57
CA ILE A 275 4.18 17.74 -11.20
C ILE A 275 3.40 16.57 -10.60
N VAL A 276 3.32 16.50 -9.27
CA VAL A 276 2.56 15.47 -8.55
C VAL A 276 1.06 15.61 -8.80
N ALA A 277 0.51 16.83 -8.90
CA ALA A 277 -0.89 17.02 -9.31
C ALA A 277 -1.18 16.43 -10.70
N GLY A 278 -0.22 16.51 -11.63
CA GLY A 278 -0.28 15.83 -12.92
C GLY A 278 -0.35 14.31 -12.78
N LEU A 279 0.50 13.72 -11.92
CA LEU A 279 0.44 12.29 -11.60
C LEU A 279 -0.89 11.91 -10.94
N ILE A 280 -1.37 12.67 -9.95
CA ILE A 280 -2.65 12.43 -9.26
C ILE A 280 -3.80 12.43 -10.27
N LYS A 281 -3.81 13.38 -11.21
CA LYS A 281 -4.80 13.41 -12.29
C LYS A 281 -4.76 12.15 -13.15
N ASP A 282 -3.57 11.74 -13.58
CA ASP A 282 -3.40 10.52 -14.38
C ASP A 282 -3.86 9.28 -13.61
N LEU A 283 -3.55 9.19 -12.31
CA LEU A 283 -4.00 8.10 -11.45
C LEU A 283 -5.51 8.12 -11.29
N PHE A 284 -6.11 9.27 -10.94
CA PHE A 284 -7.54 9.42 -10.74
C PHE A 284 -8.35 9.02 -11.99
N GLN A 285 -7.85 9.35 -13.18
CA GLN A 285 -8.51 9.03 -14.45
C GLN A 285 -8.44 7.54 -14.81
N ASN A 286 -7.49 6.79 -14.25
CA ASN A 286 -7.25 5.39 -14.59
C ASN A 286 -7.51 4.43 -13.42
N LEU A 287 -7.76 4.94 -12.21
CA LEU A 287 -8.05 4.13 -11.03
C LEU A 287 -9.50 3.66 -11.06
N SER A 288 -9.69 2.35 -11.19
CA SER A 288 -11.00 1.71 -11.21
C SER A 288 -11.77 1.91 -9.91
N ARG A 289 -11.10 1.78 -8.75
CA ARG A 289 -11.69 2.02 -7.43
C ARG A 289 -10.64 2.44 -6.41
N GLY A 290 -10.90 3.50 -5.65
CA GLY A 290 -10.05 3.88 -4.52
C GLY A 290 -10.09 5.37 -4.17
N LEU A 291 -9.30 5.73 -3.18
CA LEU A 291 -9.20 7.07 -2.62
C LEU A 291 -7.78 7.61 -2.80
N ILE A 292 -7.68 8.87 -3.25
CA ILE A 292 -6.42 9.62 -3.31
C ILE A 292 -6.46 10.77 -2.30
#